data_AF-A0A915DYZ1-F1
#
_entry.id   AF-A0A915DYZ1-F1
#
_cell.length_a   1.000
_cell.length_b   1.000
_cell.length_c   1.000
_cell.angle_alpha   90.00
_cell.angle_beta   90.00
_cell.angle_gamma   90.00
#
_symmetry.space_group_name_H-M   'P 1'
#
loop_
_entity.id
_entity.type
_entity.pdbx_description
1 polymer ?
#
loop_
_entity_poly.entity_id
_entity_poly.type
_entity_poly.pdbx_seq_one_letter_code
_entity_poly.pdbx_strand_id
1 'polypeptide(L)'
;MLFVWAARHPSSGYVQGLTIWPHLFSWSFCQSLCLKKIKKSSTSRHVLDLKEVISVTDEQLYDHFDKHGVDFLQFSFRWMNNLLMRELPLQATIRLWDTYLSEKDGFSEFHTYVCAAFL
;
A
#
# COMPACT_ATOMS: atom_id res chain seq x y z
N MET A 1 -6.79 -28.89 5.93
CA MET A 1 -6.64 -27.40 5.99
C MET A 1 -7.42 -26.79 7.15
N LEU A 2 -8.70 -27.15 7.41
CA LEU A 2 -9.42 -26.78 8.66
C LEU A 2 -8.75 -27.30 9.96
N PHE A 3 -8.06 -28.44 9.89
CA PHE A 3 -7.38 -29.04 11.04
C PHE A 3 -6.18 -28.22 11.56
N VAL A 4 -5.47 -27.52 10.67
CA VAL A 4 -4.34 -26.65 11.04
C VAL A 4 -4.82 -25.36 11.73
N TRP A 5 -6.05 -24.93 11.42
CA TRP A 5 -6.66 -23.75 12.02
C TRP A 5 -7.29 -24.07 13.40
N ALA A 6 -7.95 -25.22 13.54
CA ALA A 6 -8.47 -25.70 14.83
C ALA A 6 -7.36 -25.93 15.87
N ALA A 7 -6.16 -26.32 15.45
CA ALA A 7 -5.02 -26.53 16.34
C ALA A 7 -4.36 -25.23 16.86
N ARG A 8 -4.63 -24.05 16.25
CA ARG A 8 -3.98 -22.77 16.63
C ARG A 8 -4.84 -21.84 17.48
N HIS A 9 -6.17 -22.00 17.49
CA HIS A 9 -7.07 -21.16 18.30
C HIS A 9 -8.16 -22.03 18.95
N PRO A 10 -7.92 -22.62 20.12
CA PRO A 10 -8.85 -23.53 20.78
C PRO A 10 -10.09 -22.86 21.40
N SER A 11 -10.24 -21.54 21.30
CA SER A 11 -11.27 -20.77 22.05
C SER A 11 -12.42 -20.23 21.20
N SER A 12 -12.35 -20.28 19.86
CA SER A 12 -13.38 -19.66 19.01
C SER A 12 -14.41 -20.70 18.60
N GLY A 13 -15.40 -20.91 19.48
CA GLY A 13 -16.59 -21.69 19.18
C GLY A 13 -17.39 -21.11 18.01
N TYR A 14 -18.19 -21.97 17.37
CA TYR A 14 -19.07 -21.61 16.26
C TYR A 14 -20.18 -20.67 16.77
N VAL A 15 -20.10 -19.38 16.45
CA VAL A 15 -21.15 -18.41 16.76
C VAL A 15 -21.64 -17.75 15.48
N GLN A 16 -22.97 -17.67 15.37
CA GLN A 16 -23.77 -17.16 14.26
C GLN A 16 -23.35 -15.73 13.85
N GLY A 17 -22.33 -15.64 12.99
CA GLY A 17 -21.75 -14.39 12.46
C GLY A 17 -20.68 -14.65 11.38
N LEU A 18 -20.77 -15.78 10.68
CA LEU A 18 -19.66 -16.42 9.95
C LEU A 18 -19.52 -16.04 8.45
N THR A 19 -20.22 -15.01 7.96
CA THR A 19 -20.10 -14.55 6.56
C THR A 19 -18.92 -13.59 6.32
N ILE A 20 -18.33 -13.05 7.39
CA ILE A 20 -17.17 -12.14 7.30
C ILE A 20 -15.88 -12.94 7.11
N TRP A 21 -15.85 -14.23 7.48
CA TRP A 21 -14.66 -15.08 7.40
C TRP A 21 -14.10 -15.24 5.98
N PRO A 22 -14.91 -15.53 4.93
CA PRO A 22 -14.42 -15.53 3.56
C PRO A 22 -13.87 -14.17 3.12
N HIS A 23 -14.48 -13.07 3.58
CA HIS A 23 -13.99 -11.71 3.33
C HIS A 23 -12.67 -11.43 4.06
N LEU A 24 -12.54 -11.81 5.33
CA LEU A 24 -11.31 -11.69 6.13
C LEU A 24 -10.20 -12.59 5.59
N PHE A 25 -10.54 -13.77 5.08
CA PHE A 25 -9.59 -14.72 4.53
C PHE A 25 -9.14 -14.30 3.12
N SER A 26 -10.09 -13.86 2.28
CA SER A 26 -9.81 -13.19 1.01
C SER A 26 -8.97 -11.95 1.23
N TRP A 27 -9.27 -11.14 2.25
CA TRP A 27 -8.54 -9.94 2.59
C TRP A 27 -7.12 -10.22 3.09
N SER A 28 -6.95 -11.20 3.99
CA SER A 28 -5.63 -11.62 4.48
C SER A 28 -4.77 -12.23 3.36
N PHE A 29 -5.39 -12.98 2.44
CA PHE A 29 -4.72 -13.57 1.29
C PHE A 29 -4.39 -12.51 0.21
N CYS A 30 -5.31 -11.59 -0.05
CA CYS A 30 -5.13 -10.47 -0.96
C CYS A 30 -4.04 -9.51 -0.46
N GLN A 31 -4.02 -9.21 0.84
CA GLN A 31 -2.94 -8.48 1.49
C GLN A 31 -1.60 -9.21 1.33
N SER A 32 -1.58 -10.53 1.51
CA SER A 32 -0.36 -11.33 1.32
C SER A 32 0.12 -11.36 -0.15
N LEU A 33 -0.79 -11.39 -1.12
CA LEU A 33 -0.48 -11.30 -2.56
C LEU A 33 0.02 -9.92 -2.95
N CYS A 34 -0.65 -8.87 -2.46
CA CYS A 34 -0.31 -7.48 -2.68
C CYS A 34 1.10 -7.16 -2.14
N LEU A 35 1.38 -7.54 -0.88
CA LEU A 35 2.71 -7.44 -0.26
C LEU A 35 3.80 -8.20 -1.03
N LYS A 36 3.46 -9.37 -1.58
CA LYS A 36 4.38 -10.12 -2.45
C LYS A 36 4.62 -9.45 -3.81
N LYS A 37 3.62 -8.79 -4.38
CA LYS A 37 3.72 -8.09 -5.68
C LYS A 37 4.58 -6.84 -5.56
N ILE A 38 4.45 -6.08 -4.47
CA ILE A 38 5.27 -4.90 -4.17
C ILE A 38 6.74 -5.27 -3.93
N LYS A 39 7.02 -6.37 -3.22
CA LYS A 39 8.42 -6.78 -2.94
C LYS A 39 9.20 -7.16 -4.21
N LYS A 40 8.51 -7.36 -5.33
CA LYS A 40 9.11 -7.70 -6.62
C LYS A 40 9.42 -6.46 -7.48
N SER A 41 8.78 -5.31 -7.25
CA SER A 41 9.06 -4.07 -7.99
C SER A 41 10.27 -3.35 -7.39
N SER A 42 11.15 -2.79 -8.23
CA SER A 42 12.30 -2.00 -7.77
C SER A 42 11.82 -0.69 -7.13
N THR A 43 11.66 -0.66 -5.81
CA THR A 43 11.23 0.52 -5.03
C THR A 43 11.97 1.81 -5.41
N SER A 44 13.26 1.73 -5.75
CA SER A 44 14.08 2.88 -6.13
C SER A 44 13.61 3.59 -7.40
N ARG A 45 13.01 2.89 -8.38
CA ARG A 45 12.50 3.53 -9.61
C ARG A 45 11.26 4.37 -9.34
N HIS A 46 10.30 3.83 -8.59
CA HIS A 46 9.08 4.55 -8.22
C HIS A 46 9.36 5.85 -7.44
N VAL A 47 10.45 5.88 -6.66
CA VAL A 47 10.87 7.10 -5.95
C VAL A 47 11.41 8.16 -6.91
N LEU A 48 12.14 7.76 -7.95
CA LEU A 48 12.62 8.69 -8.98
C LEU A 48 11.45 9.25 -9.79
N ASP A 49 10.50 8.40 -10.17
CA ASP A 49 9.29 8.80 -10.88
C ASP A 49 8.47 9.80 -10.04
N LEU A 50 8.35 9.56 -8.72
CA LEU A 50 7.69 10.49 -7.81
C LEU A 50 8.37 11.87 -7.78
N LYS A 51 9.71 11.88 -7.72
CA LYS A 51 10.48 13.13 -7.73
C LYS A 51 10.25 13.91 -9.03
N GLU A 52 10.23 13.22 -10.16
CA GLU A 52 9.95 13.83 -11.47
C GLU A 52 8.54 14.43 -11.52
N VAL A 53 7.51 13.67 -11.13
CA VAL A 53 6.11 14.13 -11.09
C VAL A 53 5.95 15.37 -10.23
N ILE A 54 6.59 15.42 -9.05
CA ILE A 54 6.50 16.57 -8.15
C ILE A 54 7.21 17.78 -8.74
N SER A 55 8.38 17.61 -9.36
CA SER A 55 9.10 18.72 -9.98
C SER A 55 8.29 19.43 -11.08
N VAL A 56 7.40 18.69 -11.75
CA VAL A 56 6.51 19.24 -12.80
C VAL A 56 5.20 19.80 -12.22
N THR A 57 4.70 19.22 -11.13
CA THR A 57 3.38 19.57 -10.57
C THR A 57 3.47 20.70 -9.56
N ASP A 58 4.47 20.68 -8.67
CA ASP A 58 4.66 21.66 -7.61
C ASP A 58 6.16 21.99 -7.43
N GLU A 59 6.62 22.98 -8.20
CA GLU A 59 7.99 23.50 -8.13
C GLU A 59 8.30 24.16 -6.79
N GLN A 60 7.31 24.80 -6.13
CA GLN A 60 7.53 25.47 -4.85
C GLN A 60 7.82 24.46 -3.74
N LEU A 61 7.09 23.34 -3.74
CA LEU A 61 7.32 22.25 -2.81
C LEU A 61 8.67 21.57 -3.07
N TYR A 62 9.03 21.35 -4.34
CA TYR A 62 10.33 20.80 -4.72
C TYR A 62 11.48 21.69 -4.22
N ASP A 63 11.42 22.99 -4.49
CA ASP A 63 12.40 23.98 -4.05
C ASP A 63 12.51 24.04 -2.53
N HIS A 64 11.40 23.91 -1.82
CA HIS A 64 11.40 23.88 -0.36
C HIS A 64 12.17 22.66 0.15
N PHE A 65 11.94 21.48 -0.40
CA PHE A 65 12.69 20.28 -0.01
C PHE A 65 14.19 20.40 -0.34
N ASP A 66 14.54 20.95 -1.50
CA ASP A 66 15.95 21.16 -1.88
C ASP A 66 16.65 22.17 -0.96
N LYS A 67 16.00 23.30 -0.64
CA LYS A 67 16.50 24.29 0.33
C LYS A 67 16.73 23.72 1.73
N HIS A 68 15.87 22.80 2.15
CA HIS A 68 15.99 22.13 3.45
C HIS A 68 16.87 20.87 3.42
N GLY A 69 17.40 20.48 2.26
CA GLY A 69 18.23 19.28 2.10
C GLY A 69 17.49 17.97 2.38
N VAL A 70 16.17 17.95 2.18
CA VAL A 70 15.33 16.76 2.42
C VAL A 70 15.29 15.91 1.16
N ASP A 71 15.91 14.73 1.23
CA ASP A 71 15.86 13.79 0.11
C ASP A 71 14.54 13.03 0.08
N PHE A 72 13.89 13.00 -1.09
CA PHE A 72 12.61 12.32 -1.31
C PHE A 72 12.65 10.85 -0.89
N LEU A 73 13.81 10.19 -1.01
CA LEU A 73 14.01 8.81 -0.60
C LEU A 73 13.69 8.56 0.88
N GLN A 74 13.91 9.55 1.76
CA GLN A 74 13.80 9.36 3.21
C GLN A 74 12.36 9.04 3.66
N PHE A 75 11.37 9.67 3.04
CA PHE A 75 9.96 9.43 3.35
C PHE A 75 9.30 8.49 2.33
N SER A 76 9.55 8.69 1.03
CA SER A 76 8.84 7.97 -0.03
C SER A 76 9.14 6.47 -0.04
N PHE A 77 10.35 6.04 0.35
CA PHE A 77 10.69 4.61 0.43
C PHE A 77 9.77 3.85 1.38
N ARG A 78 9.36 4.49 2.49
CA ARG A 78 8.43 3.89 3.45
C ARG A 78 7.03 3.78 2.88
N TRP A 79 6.60 4.79 2.13
CA TRP A 79 5.28 4.84 1.50
C TRP A 79 5.16 3.79 0.41
N MET A 80 6.15 3.71 -0.50
CA MET A 80 6.20 2.72 -1.58
C MET A 80 6.25 1.28 -1.06
N ASN A 81 6.94 1.03 0.06
CA ASN A 81 7.02 -0.32 0.63
C ASN A 81 5.77 -0.74 1.42
N ASN A 82 5.05 0.21 2.02
CA ASN A 82 3.90 -0.08 2.88
C ASN A 82 2.55 0.33 2.25
N LEU A 83 2.52 0.79 0.99
CA LEU A 83 1.35 1.33 0.30
C LEU A 83 0.53 2.31 1.14
N LEU A 84 1.21 3.23 1.84
CA LEU A 84 0.57 4.21 2.72
C LEU A 84 -0.31 3.60 3.84
N MET A 85 -0.23 2.28 4.11
CA MET A 85 -1.01 1.62 5.19
C MET A 85 -0.77 2.22 6.58
N ARG A 86 0.38 2.87 6.77
CA ARG A 86 0.73 3.52 8.05
C ARG A 86 0.32 4.98 8.11
N GLU A 87 0.01 5.59 6.97
CA GLU A 87 -0.39 6.99 6.86
C GLU A 87 -1.92 7.14 6.75
N LEU A 88 -2.62 6.12 6.23
CA LEU A 88 -4.06 6.12 6.01
C LEU A 88 -4.78 5.07 6.90
N PRO A 89 -6.05 5.32 7.29
CA PRO A 89 -6.84 4.34 8.01
C PRO A 89 -7.14 3.11 7.13
N LEU A 90 -7.21 1.94 7.75
CA LEU A 90 -7.36 0.65 7.09
C LEU A 90 -8.48 0.61 6.05
N GLN A 91 -9.63 1.22 6.34
CA GLN A 91 -10.77 1.24 5.42
C GLN A 91 -10.49 2.03 4.14
N ALA A 92 -9.73 3.12 4.22
CA ALA A 92 -9.32 3.91 3.06
C ALA A 92 -8.29 3.13 2.23
N THR A 93 -7.33 2.47 2.89
CA THR A 93 -6.34 1.62 2.21
C THR A 93 -7.01 0.48 1.44
N ILE A 94 -8.03 -0.17 2.03
CA ILE A 94 -8.76 -1.26 1.35
C ILE A 94 -9.43 -0.76 0.08
N ARG A 95 -10.07 0.42 0.10
CA ARG A 95 -10.67 1.02 -1.10
C ARG A 95 -9.63 1.38 -2.15
N LEU A 96 -8.49 1.95 -1.73
CA LEU A 96 -7.36 2.24 -2.61
C LEU A 96 -6.84 0.97 -3.29
N TRP A 97 -6.73 -0.12 -2.55
CA TRP A 97 -6.29 -1.41 -3.09
C TRP A 97 -7.30 -2.02 -4.06
N ASP A 98 -8.60 -1.81 -3.84
CA ASP A 98 -9.64 -2.21 -4.80
C ASP A 98 -9.41 -1.54 -6.15
N THR A 99 -9.08 -0.24 -6.15
CA THR A 99 -8.69 0.50 -7.36
C THR A 99 -7.37 -0.02 -7.95
N TYR A 100 -6.37 -0.32 -7.12
CA TYR A 100 -5.08 -0.85 -7.58
C TYR A 100 -5.18 -2.22 -8.24
N LEU A 101 -6.14 -3.05 -7.82
CA LEU A 101 -6.40 -4.37 -8.41
C LEU A 101 -7.20 -4.30 -9.71
N SER A 102 -8.05 -3.28 -9.86
CA SER A 102 -8.79 -3.03 -11.09
C SER A 102 -7.89 -2.49 -12.22
N GLU A 103 -6.80 -1.79 -11.86
CA GLU A 103 -5.90 -1.15 -12.82
C GLU A 103 -4.73 -2.08 -13.21
N LYS A 104 -4.31 -2.05 -14.49
CA LYS A 104 -3.31 -3.02 -15.01
C LYS A 104 -1.92 -2.87 -14.38
N ASP A 105 -1.51 -1.64 -14.06
CA ASP A 105 -0.26 -1.29 -13.37
C ASP A 105 -0.50 -0.44 -12.11
N GLY A 106 -1.63 -0.71 -11.44
CA GLY A 106 -2.10 0.11 -10.32
C GLY A 106 -1.10 0.28 -9.17
N PHE A 107 -0.31 -0.75 -8.86
CA PHE A 107 0.68 -0.70 -7.78
C PHE A 107 1.98 0.03 -8.15
N SER A 108 2.25 0.22 -9.43
CA SER A 108 3.51 0.74 -9.94
C SER A 108 3.40 2.20 -10.36
N GLU A 109 2.48 2.50 -11.26
CA GLU A 109 2.33 3.83 -11.84
C GLU A 109 1.30 4.63 -11.05
N PHE A 110 0.11 4.07 -10.86
CA PHE A 110 -0.97 4.76 -10.15
C PHE A 110 -0.65 4.98 -8.66
N HIS A 111 0.10 4.09 -8.02
CA HIS A 111 0.58 4.33 -6.65
C HIS A 111 1.54 5.53 -6.54
N THR A 112 2.41 5.74 -7.53
CA THR A 112 3.29 6.92 -7.60
C THR A 112 2.47 8.20 -7.67
N TYR A 113 1.42 8.24 -8.49
CA TYR A 113 0.50 9.37 -8.57
C TYR A 113 -0.27 9.61 -7.27
N VAL A 114 -0.73 8.54 -6.59
CA VAL A 114 -1.39 8.66 -5.28
C VAL A 114 -0.44 9.23 -4.24
N CYS A 115 0.83 8.80 -4.23
CA CYS A 115 1.84 9.36 -3.34
C CYS A 115 2.15 10.83 -3.67
N ALA A 116 2.17 11.20 -4.95
CA ALA A 116 2.36 12.59 -5.36
C ALA A 116 1.17 13.48 -4.94
N ALA A 117 -0.07 12.97 -5.02
CA ALA A 117 -1.26 13.69 -4.58
C ALA A 117 -1.42 13.77 -3.04
N PHE A 118 -0.67 12.95 -2.30
CA PHE A 118 -0.65 12.97 -0.83
C PHE A 118 0.30 14.04 -0.27
N LEU A 119 1.32 14.41 -1.05
CA LEU A 119 2.26 15.49 -0.75
C LEU A 119 1.64 16.86 -1.06
#